data_AF-A0A534K7Z5-F1
#
_entry.id   AF-A0A534K7Z5-F1
#
_cell.length_a   1.000
_cell.length_b   1.000
_cell.length_c   1.000
_cell.angle_alpha   90.00
_cell.angle_beta   90.00
_cell.angle_gamma   90.00
#
_symmetry.space_group_name_H-M   'P 1'
#
loop_
_entity.id
_entity.type
_entity.pdbx_description
1 polymer ?
#
loop_
_entity_poly.entity_id
_entity_poly.type
_entity_poly.pdbx_seq_one_letter_code
_entity_poly.pdbx_strand_id
1 'polypeptide(L)'
;MTSTGGKASEAVARAIGALVEGVTFYDLANIAVAEMRVKVAFEEFGRRKKGQLAKLEAVTARTAKDAAVLPGIYPMDVVSKVECYVCGYAAETRAMPNVCPNCGAARYAFEKEITLAKAWEIAANTGRKSAALFREAAAHADAGIRAVLEELAREEDGEAAQADRQLEELRT
;
A
#
# COMPACT_ATOMS: atom_id res chain seq x y z
N MET A 1 30.45 -14.28 -12.58
CA MET A 1 29.84 -13.58 -13.73
C MET A 1 28.30 -13.61 -13.63
N THR A 2 27.72 -13.04 -12.57
CA THR A 2 26.27 -13.14 -12.25
C THR A 2 25.60 -11.76 -12.12
N SER A 3 26.00 -10.76 -12.90
CA SER A 3 25.82 -9.35 -12.45
C SER A 3 24.73 -8.52 -13.13
N THR A 4 24.02 -9.03 -14.14
CA THR A 4 22.97 -8.24 -14.83
C THR A 4 21.58 -8.88 -14.73
N GLY A 5 21.46 -10.18 -14.98
CA GLY A 5 20.19 -10.90 -14.86
C GLY A 5 19.62 -10.95 -13.43
N GLY A 6 20.49 -11.08 -12.42
CA GLY A 6 20.08 -11.09 -11.01
C GLY A 6 19.51 -9.74 -10.55
N LYS A 7 20.15 -8.63 -10.94
CA LYS A 7 19.69 -7.28 -10.59
C LYS A 7 18.35 -6.93 -11.25
N ALA A 8 18.14 -7.35 -12.50
CA ALA A 8 16.87 -7.17 -13.20
C ALA A 8 15.72 -7.92 -12.49
N SER A 9 15.95 -9.18 -12.13
CA SER A 9 14.98 -9.98 -11.40
C SER A 9 14.64 -9.40 -10.03
N GLU A 10 15.65 -8.88 -9.30
CA GLU A 10 15.46 -8.27 -7.99
C GLU A 10 14.67 -6.96 -8.08
N ALA A 11 14.97 -6.10 -9.05
CA ALA A 11 14.26 -4.83 -9.22
C ALA A 11 12.78 -5.06 -9.56
N VAL A 12 12.47 -6.03 -10.44
CA VAL A 12 11.08 -6.42 -10.74
C VAL A 12 10.40 -7.03 -9.51
N ALA A 13 11.09 -7.88 -8.75
CA ALA A 13 10.55 -8.44 -7.51
C ALA A 13 10.22 -7.37 -6.46
N ARG A 14 11.03 -6.30 -6.35
CA ARG A 14 10.76 -5.14 -5.49
C ARG A 14 9.57 -4.31 -5.99
N ALA A 15 9.41 -4.16 -7.30
CA ALA A 15 8.23 -3.50 -7.89
C ALA A 15 6.93 -4.27 -7.58
N ILE A 16 6.94 -5.60 -7.71
CA ILE A 16 5.81 -6.45 -7.29
C ILE A 16 5.57 -6.31 -5.79
N GLY A 17 6.65 -6.34 -4.99
CA GLY A 17 6.58 -6.16 -3.55
C GLY A 17 5.94 -4.84 -3.12
N ALA A 18 6.24 -3.73 -3.80
CA ALA A 18 5.61 -2.43 -3.55
C ALA A 18 4.08 -2.49 -3.72
N LEU A 19 3.60 -3.17 -4.76
CA LEU A 19 2.16 -3.33 -5.00
C LEU A 19 1.52 -4.27 -3.98
N VAL A 20 2.18 -5.37 -3.61
CA VAL A 20 1.71 -6.31 -2.57
C VAL A 20 1.63 -5.62 -1.20
N GLU A 21 2.63 -4.81 -0.85
CA GLU A 21 2.59 -3.98 0.36
C GLU A 21 1.42 -3.01 0.33
N GLY A 22 1.21 -2.29 -0.78
CA GLY A 22 0.14 -1.32 -0.91
C GLY A 22 -1.25 -1.95 -0.77
N VAL A 23 -1.48 -3.09 -1.43
CA VAL A 23 -2.71 -3.87 -1.27
C VAL A 23 -2.91 -4.27 0.20
N THR A 24 -1.86 -4.80 0.83
CA THR A 24 -1.91 -5.25 2.22
C THR A 24 -2.20 -4.09 3.16
N PHE A 25 -1.51 -2.96 2.99
CA PHE A 25 -1.70 -1.75 3.78
C PHE A 25 -3.15 -1.28 3.72
N TYR A 26 -3.71 -1.08 2.53
CA TYR A 26 -5.06 -0.56 2.38
C TYR A 26 -6.13 -1.56 2.86
N ASP A 27 -5.92 -2.87 2.68
CA ASP A 27 -6.84 -3.88 3.23
C ASP A 27 -6.86 -3.84 4.77
N LEU A 28 -5.71 -3.69 5.43
CA LEU A 28 -5.65 -3.54 6.89
C LEU A 28 -6.22 -2.19 7.35
N ALA A 29 -5.91 -1.11 6.64
CA ALA A 29 -6.39 0.22 6.96
C ALA A 29 -7.93 0.27 6.92
N ASN A 30 -8.56 -0.35 5.93
CA ASN A 30 -10.02 -0.43 5.82
C ASN A 30 -10.69 -1.24 6.95
N ILE A 31 -9.96 -2.14 7.61
CA ILE A 31 -10.43 -2.85 8.80
C ILE A 31 -10.36 -1.93 10.02
N ALA A 32 -9.26 -1.17 10.16
CA ALA A 32 -8.92 -0.46 11.39
C ALA A 32 -9.50 0.96 11.49
N VAL A 33 -9.70 1.68 10.38
CA VAL A 33 -10.04 3.11 10.42
C VAL A 33 -11.48 3.37 10.86
N ALA A 34 -11.66 4.33 11.77
CA ALA A 34 -12.96 4.84 12.21
C ALA A 34 -13.60 5.79 11.18
N GLU A 35 -12.84 6.74 10.64
CA GLU A 35 -13.37 7.82 9.80
C GLU A 35 -13.86 7.29 8.44
N MET A 36 -15.17 7.43 8.18
CA MET A 36 -15.81 6.93 6.95
C MET A 36 -15.21 7.49 5.66
N ARG A 37 -14.85 8.79 5.62
CA ARG A 37 -14.26 9.41 4.42
C ARG A 37 -12.90 8.78 4.08
N VAL A 38 -12.11 8.49 5.12
CA VAL A 38 -10.81 7.82 4.96
C VAL A 38 -10.98 6.38 4.52
N LYS A 39 -11.98 5.68 5.06
CA LYS A 39 -12.32 4.33 4.61
C LYS A 39 -12.67 4.30 3.12
N VAL A 40 -13.52 5.22 2.64
CA VAL A 40 -13.84 5.32 1.21
C VAL A 40 -12.58 5.59 0.37
N ALA A 41 -11.72 6.50 0.80
CA ALA A 41 -10.47 6.80 0.11
C ALA A 41 -9.52 5.57 0.06
N PHE A 42 -9.33 4.88 1.19
CA PHE A 42 -8.49 3.68 1.28
C PHE A 42 -9.06 2.49 0.51
N GLU A 43 -10.38 2.32 0.45
CA GLU A 43 -11.01 1.34 -0.45
C GLU A 43 -10.70 1.63 -1.91
N GLU A 44 -10.76 2.89 -2.33
CA GLU A 44 -10.40 3.28 -3.69
C GLU A 44 -8.92 3.02 -3.98
N PHE A 45 -8.01 3.45 -3.10
CA PHE A 45 -6.57 3.24 -3.29
C PHE A 45 -6.24 1.74 -3.31
N GLY A 46 -6.85 0.95 -2.44
CA GLY A 46 -6.72 -0.50 -2.42
C GLY A 46 -7.17 -1.14 -3.73
N ARG A 47 -8.31 -0.71 -4.31
CA ARG A 47 -8.77 -1.18 -5.62
C ARG A 47 -7.78 -0.83 -6.73
N ARG A 48 -7.22 0.38 -6.73
CA ARG A 48 -6.22 0.80 -7.73
C ARG A 48 -4.96 -0.05 -7.64
N LYS A 49 -4.42 -0.27 -6.44
CA LYS A 49 -3.25 -1.15 -6.22
C LYS A 49 -3.49 -2.58 -6.68
N LYS A 50 -4.68 -3.13 -6.44
CA LYS A 50 -5.08 -4.47 -6.94
C LYS A 50 -5.08 -4.51 -8.47
N GLY A 51 -5.60 -3.46 -9.13
CA GLY A 51 -5.57 -3.33 -10.58
C GLY A 51 -4.15 -3.23 -11.15
N GLN A 52 -3.30 -2.40 -10.55
CA GLN A 52 -1.89 -2.25 -10.94
C GLN A 52 -1.11 -3.57 -10.78
N LEU A 53 -1.35 -4.28 -9.66
CA LEU A 53 -0.76 -5.60 -9.42
C LEU A 53 -1.17 -6.59 -10.50
N ALA A 54 -2.47 -6.63 -10.86
CA ALA A 54 -2.95 -7.49 -11.94
C ALA A 54 -2.33 -7.15 -13.30
N LYS A 55 -2.11 -5.86 -13.61
CA LYS A 55 -1.42 -5.44 -14.84
C LYS A 55 0.02 -5.98 -14.90
N LEU A 56 0.76 -5.86 -13.80
CA LEU A 56 2.15 -6.34 -13.74
C LEU A 56 2.22 -7.87 -13.75
N GLU A 57 1.27 -8.56 -13.11
CA GLU A 57 1.16 -10.02 -13.16
C GLU A 57 0.85 -10.56 -14.56
N ALA A 58 0.13 -9.81 -15.38
CA ALA A 58 -0.20 -10.23 -16.74
C ALA A 58 1.05 -10.34 -17.65
N VAL A 59 2.13 -9.64 -17.31
CA VAL A 59 3.40 -9.62 -18.08
C VAL A 59 4.56 -10.28 -17.33
N THR A 60 4.33 -10.82 -16.14
CA THR A 60 5.34 -11.55 -15.35
C THR A 60 4.93 -13.01 -15.16
N ALA A 61 5.82 -13.83 -14.57
CA ALA A 61 5.47 -15.21 -14.26
C ALA A 61 4.29 -15.26 -13.26
N ARG A 62 3.39 -16.23 -13.40
CA ARG A 62 2.22 -16.38 -12.50
C ARG A 62 2.59 -16.53 -11.01
N THR A 63 3.81 -16.94 -10.70
CA THR A 63 4.36 -17.09 -9.33
C THR A 63 5.20 -15.88 -8.90
N ALA A 64 5.21 -14.77 -9.65
CA ALA A 64 6.09 -13.65 -9.36
C ALA A 64 5.76 -12.95 -8.02
N LYS A 65 4.52 -13.07 -7.53
CA LYS A 65 4.14 -12.66 -6.16
C LYS A 65 4.84 -13.48 -5.07
N ASP A 66 5.10 -14.76 -5.31
CA ASP A 66 5.77 -15.62 -4.32
C ASP A 66 7.25 -15.23 -4.14
N ALA A 67 7.82 -14.59 -5.16
CA ALA A 67 9.17 -14.04 -5.16
C ALA A 67 9.21 -12.54 -4.83
N ALA A 68 8.09 -11.92 -4.44
CA ALA A 68 8.02 -10.50 -4.17
C ALA A 68 8.93 -10.09 -2.99
N VAL A 69 9.69 -9.01 -3.17
CA VAL A 69 10.54 -8.44 -2.13
C VAL A 69 9.88 -7.17 -1.62
N LEU A 70 9.39 -7.21 -0.37
CA LEU A 70 8.67 -6.11 0.28
C LEU A 70 9.64 -4.93 0.55
N PRO A 71 9.49 -3.76 -0.11
CA PRO A 71 10.46 -2.68 -0.04
C PRO A 71 10.33 -1.74 1.19
N GLY A 72 9.33 -1.93 2.03
CA GLY A 72 9.08 -1.13 3.23
C GLY A 72 8.64 0.31 2.94
N ILE A 73 7.89 0.54 1.86
CA ILE A 73 7.49 1.91 1.48
C ILE A 73 6.16 2.33 2.12
N TYR A 74 5.30 1.36 2.45
CA TYR A 74 4.04 1.60 3.15
C TYR A 74 4.24 1.57 4.67
N PRO A 75 3.56 2.44 5.44
CA PRO A 75 3.69 2.51 6.89
C PRO A 75 2.88 1.39 7.57
N MET A 76 3.36 0.15 7.46
CA MET A 76 2.66 -1.05 7.95
C MET A 76 2.47 -1.06 9.47
N ASP A 77 3.36 -0.42 10.23
CA ASP A 77 3.26 -0.24 11.67
C ASP A 77 2.00 0.52 12.09
N VAL A 78 1.51 1.43 11.25
CA VAL A 78 0.30 2.21 11.51
C VAL A 78 -0.95 1.32 11.54
N VAL A 79 -0.99 0.25 10.73
CA VAL A 79 -2.21 -0.54 10.47
C VAL A 79 -2.10 -2.03 10.79
N SER A 80 -0.92 -2.54 11.13
CA SER A 80 -0.70 -3.97 11.41
C SER A 80 -1.34 -4.44 12.72
N LYS A 81 -1.31 -3.58 13.75
CA LYS A 81 -1.88 -3.85 15.07
C LYS A 81 -2.86 -2.78 15.49
N VAL A 82 -3.88 -3.19 16.21
CA VAL A 82 -4.86 -2.33 16.89
C VAL A 82 -4.76 -2.52 18.40
N GLU A 83 -5.07 -1.47 19.13
CA GLU A 83 -5.02 -1.45 20.59
C GLU A 83 -6.36 -0.94 21.11
N CYS A 84 -6.92 -1.62 22.11
CA CYS A 84 -8.12 -1.18 22.78
C CYS A 84 -7.80 0.08 23.60
N TYR A 85 -8.31 1.25 23.19
CA TYR A 85 -8.02 2.50 23.89
C TYR A 85 -8.53 2.54 25.36
N VAL A 86 -9.40 1.59 25.75
CA VAL A 86 -9.92 1.48 27.12
C VAL A 86 -8.94 0.80 28.07
N CYS A 87 -8.22 -0.23 27.61
CA CYS A 87 -7.41 -1.08 28.51
C CYS A 87 -6.03 -1.49 27.98
N GLY A 88 -5.65 -1.06 26.77
CA GLY A 88 -4.35 -1.36 26.16
C GLY A 88 -4.20 -2.76 25.58
N TYR A 89 -5.27 -3.57 25.53
CA TYR A 89 -5.19 -4.89 24.88
C TYR A 89 -4.88 -4.73 23.38
N ALA A 90 -3.78 -5.32 22.92
CA ALA A 90 -3.34 -5.27 21.54
C ALA A 90 -3.71 -6.55 20.77
N ALA A 91 -4.07 -6.40 19.50
CA ALA A 91 -4.36 -7.51 18.59
C ALA A 91 -3.84 -7.20 17.18
N GLU A 92 -3.61 -8.26 16.40
CA GLU A 92 -3.40 -8.11 14.95
C GLU A 92 -4.67 -7.57 14.29
N THR A 93 -4.54 -6.58 13.41
CA THR A 93 -5.69 -5.93 12.76
C THR A 93 -6.56 -6.90 11.98
N ARG A 94 -5.95 -7.91 11.32
CA ARG A 94 -6.71 -8.96 10.61
C ARG A 94 -7.62 -9.77 11.53
N ALA A 95 -7.26 -9.88 12.80
CA ALA A 95 -8.01 -10.58 13.83
C ALA A 95 -8.69 -9.61 14.81
N MET A 96 -8.94 -8.36 14.39
CA MET A 96 -9.55 -7.34 15.24
C MET A 96 -10.90 -7.84 15.82
N PRO A 97 -11.01 -7.98 17.15
CA PRO A 97 -12.16 -8.61 17.77
C PRO A 97 -13.38 -7.68 17.77
N ASN A 98 -14.58 -8.26 17.82
CA ASN A 98 -15.83 -7.49 17.95
C ASN A 98 -16.07 -6.97 19.38
N VAL A 99 -15.45 -7.62 20.38
CA VAL A 99 -15.49 -7.24 21.80
C VAL A 99 -14.09 -7.48 22.38
N CYS A 100 -13.58 -6.54 23.17
CA CYS A 100 -12.29 -6.66 23.81
C CYS A 100 -12.30 -7.83 24.81
N PRO A 101 -11.42 -8.83 24.64
CA PRO A 101 -11.39 -9.99 25.54
C PRO A 101 -10.89 -9.64 26.95
N ASN A 102 -10.25 -8.48 27.13
CA ASN A 102 -9.71 -8.05 28.42
C ASN A 102 -10.70 -7.22 29.26
N CYS A 103 -11.43 -6.28 28.63
CA CYS A 103 -12.30 -5.35 29.36
C CYS A 103 -13.75 -5.30 28.89
N GLY A 104 -14.13 -6.07 27.85
CA GLY A 104 -15.50 -6.08 27.33
C GLY A 104 -15.90 -4.87 26.48
N ALA A 105 -14.99 -3.93 26.20
CA ALA A 105 -15.26 -2.80 25.31
C ALA A 105 -15.63 -3.27 23.89
N ALA A 106 -16.50 -2.53 23.20
CA ALA A 106 -16.95 -2.90 21.86
C ALA A 106 -15.86 -2.69 20.78
N ARG A 107 -16.10 -3.18 19.56
CA ARG A 107 -15.17 -3.12 18.41
C ARG A 107 -14.58 -1.75 18.14
N TYR A 108 -15.39 -0.68 18.23
CA TYR A 108 -14.94 0.69 17.99
C TYR A 108 -13.79 1.11 18.93
N ALA A 109 -13.60 0.40 20.06
CA ALA A 109 -12.49 0.64 20.97
C ALA A 109 -11.12 0.34 20.36
N PHE A 110 -11.08 -0.38 19.23
CA PHE A 110 -9.88 -0.73 18.49
C PHE A 110 -9.66 0.11 17.23
N GLU A 111 -10.66 0.92 16.85
CA GLU A 111 -10.58 1.68 15.62
C GLU A 111 -9.54 2.81 15.75
N LYS A 112 -8.86 3.09 14.64
CA LYS A 112 -7.79 4.08 14.55
C LYS A 112 -8.32 5.38 13.96
N GLU A 113 -7.95 6.46 14.63
CA GLU A 113 -8.10 7.82 14.12
C GLU A 113 -6.99 8.11 13.11
N ILE A 114 -7.28 7.85 11.84
CA ILE A 114 -6.46 8.32 10.72
C ILE A 114 -7.22 9.46 10.08
N THR A 115 -6.63 10.65 10.07
CA THR A 115 -7.26 11.82 9.46
C THR A 115 -7.18 11.73 7.93
N LEU A 116 -8.15 12.36 7.26
CA LEU A 116 -8.13 12.47 5.80
C LEU A 116 -6.84 13.13 5.25
N ALA A 117 -6.31 14.15 5.93
CA ALA A 117 -5.01 14.73 5.58
C ALA A 117 -3.89 13.69 5.66
N LYS A 118 -3.86 12.84 6.69
CA LYS A 118 -2.84 11.79 6.82
C LYS A 118 -3.00 10.71 5.74
N ALA A 119 -4.24 10.37 5.38
CA ALA A 119 -4.52 9.43 4.30
C ALA A 119 -3.95 9.92 2.96
N TRP A 120 -4.16 11.20 2.63
CA TRP A 120 -3.58 11.80 1.42
C TRP A 120 -2.06 11.91 1.48
N GLU A 121 -1.47 12.25 2.63
CA GLU A 121 -0.02 12.28 2.81
C GLU A 121 0.60 10.89 2.56
N ILE A 122 -0.01 9.83 3.09
CA ILE A 122 0.41 8.44 2.86
C ILE A 122 0.32 8.11 1.37
N ALA A 123 -0.81 8.42 0.72
CA ALA A 123 -1.00 8.15 -0.70
C ALA A 123 0.03 8.88 -1.57
N ALA A 124 0.28 10.15 -1.32
CA ALA A 124 1.25 10.96 -2.06
C ALA A 124 2.69 10.44 -1.90
N ASN A 125 3.10 10.16 -0.66
CA ASN A 125 4.45 9.68 -0.36
C ASN A 125 4.70 8.27 -0.91
N THR A 126 3.77 7.35 -0.67
CA THR A 126 3.88 5.96 -1.16
C THR A 126 3.78 5.89 -2.68
N GLY A 127 2.98 6.76 -3.31
CA GLY A 127 2.88 6.89 -4.77
C GLY A 127 4.23 7.28 -5.39
N ARG A 128 4.84 8.38 -4.92
CA ARG A 128 6.16 8.82 -5.41
C ARG A 128 7.25 7.75 -5.25
N LYS A 129 7.26 7.05 -4.10
CA LYS A 129 8.20 5.95 -3.85
C LYS A 129 7.95 4.75 -4.78
N SER A 130 6.69 4.39 -5.00
CA SER A 130 6.31 3.32 -5.94
C SER A 130 6.72 3.69 -7.37
N ALA A 131 6.45 4.91 -7.82
CA ALA A 131 6.86 5.41 -9.13
C ALA A 131 8.38 5.31 -9.34
N ALA A 132 9.17 5.68 -8.33
CA ALA A 132 10.63 5.58 -8.38
C ALA A 132 11.09 4.12 -8.54
N LEU A 133 10.53 3.18 -7.76
CA LEU A 133 10.81 1.76 -7.88
C LEU A 133 10.42 1.19 -9.24
N PHE A 134 9.28 1.61 -9.79
CA PHE A 134 8.84 1.14 -11.10
C PHE A 134 9.76 1.62 -12.22
N ARG A 135 10.23 2.87 -12.18
CA ARG A 135 11.24 3.37 -13.14
C ARG A 135 12.58 2.63 -13.01
N GLU A 136 13.02 2.36 -11.78
CA GLU A 136 14.23 1.56 -11.53
C GLU A 136 14.10 0.15 -12.13
N ALA A 137 12.98 -0.53 -11.88
CA ALA A 137 12.70 -1.85 -12.44
C ALA A 137 12.59 -1.81 -13.98
N ALA A 138 11.96 -0.78 -14.55
CA ALA A 138 11.79 -0.63 -16.00
C ALA A 138 13.14 -0.53 -16.73
N ALA A 139 14.13 0.15 -16.14
CA ALA A 139 15.48 0.31 -16.68
C ALA A 139 16.22 -1.04 -16.85
N HIS A 140 15.79 -2.08 -16.15
CA HIS A 140 16.41 -3.41 -16.15
C HIS A 140 15.53 -4.51 -16.75
N ALA A 141 14.26 -4.22 -17.03
CA ALA A 141 13.29 -5.17 -17.55
C ALA A 141 13.37 -5.34 -19.08
N ASP A 142 12.84 -6.46 -19.59
CA ASP A 142 12.57 -6.64 -21.02
C ASP A 142 11.48 -5.67 -21.52
N ALA A 143 11.29 -5.60 -22.84
CA ALA A 143 10.41 -4.60 -23.45
C ALA A 143 8.94 -4.70 -22.98
N GLY A 144 8.43 -5.91 -22.72
CA GLY A 144 7.03 -6.11 -22.30
C GLY A 144 6.82 -5.65 -20.87
N ILE A 145 7.68 -6.10 -19.96
CA ILE A 145 7.61 -5.72 -18.54
C ILE A 145 7.94 -4.22 -18.38
N ARG A 146 8.93 -3.70 -19.12
CA ARG A 146 9.30 -2.28 -19.11
C ARG A 146 8.12 -1.38 -19.45
N ALA A 147 7.38 -1.67 -20.52
CA ALA A 147 6.24 -0.86 -20.94
C ALA A 147 5.18 -0.74 -19.83
N VAL A 148 4.86 -1.85 -19.17
CA VAL A 148 3.92 -1.86 -18.04
C VAL A 148 4.47 -1.10 -16.84
N LEU A 149 5.74 -1.28 -16.47
CA LEU A 149 6.35 -0.56 -15.35
C LEU A 149 6.40 0.96 -15.58
N GLU A 150 6.67 1.41 -16.81
CA GLU A 150 6.63 2.83 -17.16
C GLU A 150 5.22 3.41 -17.12
N GLU A 151 4.20 2.63 -17.53
CA GLU A 151 2.80 3.00 -17.37
C GLU A 151 2.44 3.15 -15.90
N LEU A 152 2.75 2.14 -15.08
CA LEU A 152 2.50 2.15 -13.65
C LEU A 152 3.21 3.33 -12.97
N ALA A 153 4.46 3.64 -13.35
CA ALA A 153 5.18 4.78 -12.80
C ALA A 153 4.44 6.12 -13.05
N ARG A 154 3.88 6.29 -14.26
CA ARG A 154 3.08 7.49 -14.60
C ARG A 154 1.77 7.55 -13.82
N GLU A 155 1.10 6.41 -13.63
CA GLU A 155 -0.11 6.32 -12.80
C GLU A 155 0.19 6.74 -11.35
N GLU A 156 1.25 6.19 -10.76
CA GLU A 156 1.66 6.54 -9.39
C GLU A 156 1.99 8.03 -9.21
N ASP A 157 2.70 8.64 -10.15
CA ASP A 157 2.98 10.08 -10.11
C ASP A 157 1.68 10.90 -10.20
N GLY A 158 0.77 10.50 -11.10
CA GLY A 158 -0.51 11.16 -11.29
C GLY A 158 -1.38 11.10 -10.04
N GLU A 159 -1.44 9.93 -9.40
CA GLU A 159 -2.14 9.72 -8.14
C GLU A 159 -1.49 10.50 -6.99
N ALA A 160 -0.16 10.53 -6.92
CA ALA A 160 0.54 11.29 -5.89
C ALA A 160 0.29 12.80 -6.03
N ALA A 161 0.32 13.31 -7.26
CA ALA A 161 0.01 14.71 -7.53
C ALA A 161 -1.47 15.04 -7.23
N GLN A 162 -2.39 14.10 -7.45
CA GLN A 162 -3.80 14.27 -7.05
C GLN A 162 -3.93 14.31 -5.52
N ALA A 163 -3.24 13.42 -4.80
CA ALA A 163 -3.25 13.40 -3.35
C ALA A 163 -2.66 14.70 -2.76
N ASP A 164 -1.59 15.24 -3.35
CA ASP A 164 -1.03 16.55 -2.93
C ASP A 164 -2.06 17.68 -3.11
N ARG A 165 -2.83 17.69 -4.22
CA ARG A 165 -3.91 18.68 -4.41
C ARG A 165 -5.00 18.55 -3.36
N GLN A 166 -5.44 17.33 -3.06
CA GLN A 166 -6.43 17.07 -2.01
C GLN A 166 -5.94 17.49 -0.63
N LEU A 167 -4.65 17.29 -0.34
CA LEU A 167 -4.04 17.73 0.91
C LEU A 167 -4.03 19.26 1.03
N GLU A 168 -3.77 19.96 -0.06
CA GLU A 168 -3.77 21.42 -0.07
C GLU A 168 -5.19 21.99 0.08
N GLU A 169 -6.19 21.40 -0.58
CA GLU A 169 -7.60 21.75 -0.41
C GLU A 169 -8.10 21.60 1.04
N LEU A 170 -7.52 20.69 1.82
CA LEU A 170 -7.88 20.52 3.23
C LEU A 170 -7.22 21.56 4.17
N ARG A 171 -6.22 22.30 3.69
CA ARG A 171 -5.51 23.32 4.48
C ARG A 171 -6.08 24.71 4.30
N THR A 172 -6.84 24.93 3.22
CA THR A 172 -7.55 26.17 2.92
C THR A 172 -8.89 26.23 3.61
#